data_AF-A0A241W294-F1
#
_entry.id   AF-A0A241W294-F1
#
_cell.length_a   1.000
_cell.length_b   1.000
_cell.length_c   1.000
_cell.angle_alpha   90.00
_cell.angle_beta   90.00
_cell.angle_gamma   90.00
#
_symmetry.space_group_name_H-M   'P 1'
#
loop_
_entity.id
_entity.type
_entity.pdbx_description
1 polymer ?
#
loop_
_entity_poly.entity_id
_entity_poly.type
_entity_poly.pdbx_seq_one_letter_code
_entity_poly.pdbx_strand_id
1 'polypeptide(L)'
;MNFIFRVSDILRMLEHWMATPPNGYIGVNYGRNPRQILQKPMTEDSADLLLQWAREDIPILKNISDSELYIAHEKVNFETKRYYFVIGADRLKIKTETAETVEV
;
A
#
# COMPACT_ATOMS: atom_id res chain seq x y z
N MET A 1 0.32 28.88 0.92
CA MET A 1 0.13 28.08 -0.31
C MET A 1 -0.85 26.96 0.03
N ASN A 2 -2.09 27.00 -0.47
CA ASN A 2 -3.04 25.92 -0.26
C ASN A 2 -2.90 24.93 -1.42
N PHE A 3 -2.31 23.77 -1.14
CA PHE A 3 -2.27 22.67 -2.09
C PHE A 3 -3.57 21.88 -1.96
N ILE A 4 -4.36 21.84 -3.04
CA ILE A 4 -5.54 20.97 -3.12
C ILE A 4 -5.07 19.67 -3.77
N PHE A 5 -5.04 18.60 -2.99
CA PHE A 5 -4.72 17.27 -3.50
C PHE A 5 -6.00 16.60 -4.00
N ARG A 6 -5.94 16.05 -5.22
CA ARG A 6 -7.00 15.18 -5.74
C ARG A 6 -6.75 13.75 -5.26
N VAL A 7 -7.79 12.93 -5.24
CA VAL A 7 -7.67 11.49 -4.91
C VAL A 7 -6.61 10.81 -5.76
N SER A 8 -6.54 11.14 -7.07
CA SER A 8 -5.51 10.63 -7.98
C SER A 8 -4.08 10.97 -7.56
N ASP A 9 -3.86 12.10 -6.90
CA ASP A 9 -2.53 12.51 -6.45
C ASP A 9 -2.11 11.66 -5.25
N ILE A 10 -3.05 11.40 -4.34
CA ILE A 10 -2.82 10.51 -3.19
C ILE A 10 -2.53 9.08 -3.65
N LEU A 11 -3.28 8.56 -4.64
CA LEU A 11 -3.02 7.24 -5.21
C LEU A 11 -1.64 7.14 -5.86
N ARG A 12 -1.20 8.20 -6.57
CA ARG A 12 0.17 8.27 -7.12
C ARG A 12 1.23 8.28 -6.03
N MET A 13 0.99 8.97 -4.91
CA MET A 13 1.90 8.94 -3.77
C MET A 13 2.02 7.54 -3.16
N LEU A 14 0.89 6.84 -3.00
CA LEU A 14 0.88 5.45 -2.53
C LEU A 14 1.56 4.50 -3.50
N GLU A 15 1.34 4.67 -4.81
CA GLU A 15 2.03 3.88 -5.85
C GLU A 15 3.54 4.10 -5.81
N HIS A 16 3.98 5.36 -5.74
CA HIS A 16 5.40 5.72 -5.59
C HIS A 16 6.01 5.12 -4.32
N TRP A 17 5.31 5.21 -3.20
CA TRP A 17 5.75 4.65 -1.92
C TRP A 17 5.90 3.12 -1.99
N MET A 18 4.93 2.42 -2.58
CA MET A 18 4.98 0.96 -2.79
C MET A 18 6.14 0.52 -3.71
N ALA A 19 6.56 1.39 -4.63
CA ALA A 19 7.69 1.15 -5.53
C ALA A 19 9.04 1.57 -4.94
N THR A 20 9.05 2.30 -3.82
CA THR A 20 10.28 2.81 -3.21
C THR A 20 10.83 1.79 -2.21
N PRO A 21 12.04 1.24 -2.44
CA PRO A 21 12.65 0.30 -1.50
C PRO A 21 13.03 0.98 -0.18
N PRO A 22 13.14 0.23 0.92
CA PRO A 22 13.65 0.78 2.18
C PRO A 22 15.05 1.36 1.99
N ASN A 23 15.32 2.50 2.63
CA ASN A 23 16.56 3.26 2.48
C ASN A 23 16.85 3.76 1.05
N GLY A 24 15.82 3.89 0.20
CA GLY A 24 15.96 4.42 -1.16
C GLY A 24 16.40 5.90 -1.20
N TYR A 25 16.24 6.63 -0.09
CA TYR A 25 16.69 8.01 0.07
C TYR A 25 17.70 8.11 1.22
N ILE A 26 18.84 8.76 0.96
CA ILE A 26 19.89 8.96 1.97
C ILE A 26 19.36 9.88 3.07
N GLY A 27 19.48 9.44 4.33
CA GLY A 27 19.12 10.24 5.50
C GLY A 27 17.62 10.34 5.79
N VAL A 28 16.78 9.56 5.09
CA VAL A 28 15.33 9.55 5.30
C VAL A 28 14.84 8.11 5.42
N ASN A 29 13.98 7.83 6.41
CA ASN A 29 13.39 6.51 6.61
C ASN A 29 12.18 6.25 5.70
N TYR A 30 12.17 6.81 4.48
CA TYR A 30 11.05 6.73 3.55
C TYR A 30 11.18 5.50 2.64
N GLY A 31 10.06 4.81 2.46
CA GLY A 31 10.00 3.57 1.72
C GLY A 31 10.11 2.38 2.67
N ARG A 32 9.33 1.34 2.39
CA ARG A 32 9.29 0.11 3.18
C ARG A 32 9.41 -1.08 2.25
N ASN A 33 9.47 -2.28 2.83
CA ASN A 33 9.39 -3.51 2.05
C ASN A 33 8.03 -4.18 2.28
N PRO A 34 6.98 -3.84 1.50
CA PRO A 34 5.67 -4.48 1.60
C PRO A 34 5.72 -6.00 1.40
N ARG A 35 6.76 -6.54 0.74
CA ARG A 35 6.92 -7.99 0.57
C ARG A 35 7.14 -8.72 1.90
N GLN A 36 7.64 -8.04 2.93
CA GLN A 36 7.75 -8.61 4.29
C GLN A 36 6.38 -8.94 4.89
N ILE A 37 5.33 -8.25 4.45
CA ILE A 37 3.96 -8.49 4.88
C ILE A 37 3.33 -9.66 4.09
N LEU A 38 3.77 -9.90 2.85
CA LEU A 38 3.24 -10.97 1.99
C LEU A 38 3.62 -12.38 2.43
N GLN A 39 4.73 -12.54 3.16
CA GLN A 39 5.16 -13.84 3.67
C GLN A 39 4.57 -14.18 5.05
N LYS A 40 3.67 -13.34 5.56
CA LYS A 40 3.01 -13.56 6.84
C LYS A 40 1.73 -14.38 6.68
N PRO A 41 1.34 -15.19 7.68
CA PRO A 41 0.09 -15.93 7.67
C PRO A 41 -1.10 -15.00 7.38
N MET A 42 -2.04 -15.47 6.54
CA MET A 42 -3.23 -14.69 6.15
C MET A 42 -4.15 -14.30 7.32
N THR A 43 -3.92 -14.83 8.52
CA THR A 43 -4.63 -14.53 9.77
C THR A 43 -4.02 -13.38 10.56
N GLU A 44 -2.84 -12.89 10.17
CA GLU A 44 -2.14 -11.81 10.87
C GLU A 44 -2.66 -10.45 10.38
N ASP A 45 -2.79 -9.46 11.27
CA ASP A 45 -3.28 -8.08 11.05
C ASP A 45 -2.32 -7.21 10.20
N SER A 46 -1.88 -7.81 9.10
CA SER A 46 -0.91 -7.34 8.13
C SER A 46 -1.38 -6.09 7.36
N ALA A 47 -2.69 -5.91 7.23
CA ALA A 47 -3.29 -4.75 6.58
C ALA A 47 -3.12 -3.48 7.43
N ASP A 48 -3.39 -3.55 8.73
CA ASP A 48 -3.29 -2.40 9.62
C ASP A 48 -1.84 -1.91 9.73
N LEU A 49 -0.89 -2.84 9.75
CA LEU A 49 0.54 -2.52 9.71
C LEU A 49 0.95 -1.80 8.42
N LEU A 50 0.47 -2.26 7.26
CA LEU A 50 0.78 -1.62 5.98
C LEU A 50 0.19 -0.20 5.92
N LEU A 51 -1.04 -0.03 6.42
CA LEU A 51 -1.69 1.27 6.50
C LEU A 51 -0.96 2.20 7.47
N GLN A 52 -0.52 1.69 8.62
CA GLN A 52 0.28 2.43 9.59
C GLN A 52 1.57 2.95 8.96
N TRP A 53 2.33 2.08 8.28
CA TRP A 53 3.56 2.49 7.61
C TRP A 53 3.34 3.55 6.53
N ALA A 54 2.28 3.40 5.72
CA ALA A 54 1.92 4.41 4.73
C ALA A 54 1.63 5.76 5.38
N ARG A 55 0.91 5.78 6.52
CA ARG A 55 0.63 7.01 7.29
C ARG A 55 1.89 7.60 7.93
N GLU A 56 2.85 6.79 8.36
CA GLU A 56 4.15 7.25 8.89
C GLU A 56 4.97 7.98 7.81
N ASP A 57 5.09 7.36 6.63
CA ASP A 57 5.96 7.81 5.56
C ASP A 57 5.31 8.90 4.68
N ILE A 58 3.98 8.95 4.61
CA ILE A 58 3.21 9.90 3.81
C ILE A 58 2.32 10.76 4.72
N PRO A 59 2.82 11.90 5.24
CA PRO A 59 2.14 12.67 6.29
C PRO A 59 0.73 13.13 5.96
N ILE A 60 0.42 13.40 4.69
CA ILE A 60 -0.92 13.82 4.28
C ILE A 60 -1.98 12.75 4.56
N LEU A 61 -1.60 11.47 4.55
CA LEU A 61 -2.53 10.38 4.85
C LEU A 61 -3.00 10.44 6.30
N LYS A 62 -2.21 10.99 7.24
CA LYS A 62 -2.61 11.10 8.65
C LYS A 62 -3.88 11.94 8.86
N ASN A 63 -4.20 12.82 7.90
CA ASN A 63 -5.40 13.66 7.94
C ASN A 63 -6.63 12.98 7.33
N ILE A 64 -6.48 11.80 6.72
CA ILE A 64 -7.57 11.03 6.11
C ILE A 64 -8.10 10.04 7.15
N SER A 65 -9.41 10.05 7.39
CA SER A 65 -10.05 9.16 8.36
C SER A 65 -9.94 7.68 7.94
N ASP A 66 -10.00 6.75 8.90
CA ASP A 66 -10.01 5.31 8.59
C ASP A 66 -11.27 4.86 7.83
N SER A 67 -12.36 5.63 7.92
CA SER A 67 -13.56 5.41 7.10
C SER A 67 -13.34 5.75 5.63
N GLU A 68 -12.38 6.63 5.33
CA GLU A 68 -12.10 7.07 3.96
C GLU A 68 -10.91 6.34 3.35
N LEU A 69 -9.86 6.07 4.13
CA LEU A 69 -8.67 5.34 3.71
C LEU A 69 -8.54 4.03 4.49
N TYR A 70 -8.67 2.91 3.77
CA TYR A 70 -8.54 1.58 4.36
C TYR A 70 -7.98 0.58 3.35
N ILE A 71 -7.60 -0.60 3.83
CA ILE A 71 -7.17 -1.71 2.98
C ILE A 71 -8.32 -2.71 2.86
N ALA A 72 -8.74 -2.94 1.62
CA ALA A 72 -9.72 -3.98 1.29
C ALA A 72 -9.02 -5.19 0.70
N HIS A 73 -9.68 -6.35 0.77
CA HIS A 73 -9.23 -7.54 0.06
C HIS A 73 -10.34 -8.18 -0.76
N GLU A 74 -9.98 -8.87 -1.83
CA GLU A 74 -10.87 -9.77 -2.58
C GLU A 74 -10.26 -11.17 -2.63
N LYS A 75 -11.10 -12.19 -2.51
CA LYS A 75 -10.71 -13.57 -2.74
C LYS A 75 -10.82 -13.86 -4.24
N VAL A 76 -9.69 -14.13 -4.90
CA VAL A 76 -9.64 -14.44 -6.34
C VAL A 76 -9.91 -15.92 -6.57
N ASN A 77 -9.31 -16.78 -5.76
CA ASN A 77 -9.54 -18.22 -5.75
C ASN A 77 -9.28 -18.76 -4.32
N PHE A 78 -9.24 -20.09 -4.15
CA PHE A 78 -9.03 -20.69 -2.83
C PHE A 78 -7.70 -20.28 -2.18
N GLU A 79 -6.65 -20.04 -2.98
CA GLU A 79 -5.27 -19.83 -2.52
C GLU A 79 -4.78 -18.38 -2.71
N THR A 80 -5.53 -17.55 -3.43
CA THR A 80 -5.12 -16.19 -3.82
C THR A 80 -6.09 -15.16 -3.27
N LYS A 81 -5.56 -14.24 -2.45
CA LYS A 81 -6.21 -12.97 -2.09
C LYS A 81 -5.47 -11.81 -2.73
N ARG A 82 -6.20 -10.78 -3.18
CA ARG A 82 -5.62 -9.50 -3.60
C ARG A 82 -6.04 -8.41 -2.63
N TYR A 83 -5.12 -7.52 -2.33
CA TYR A 83 -5.32 -6.40 -1.43
C TYR A 83 -5.30 -5.07 -2.20
N TYR A 84 -6.07 -4.11 -1.72
CA TYR A 84 -6.24 -2.79 -2.34
C TYR A 84 -6.20 -1.71 -1.27
N PHE A 85 -5.46 -0.63 -1.52
CA PHE A 85 -5.74 0.63 -0.84
C PHE A 85 -7.03 1.21 -1.43
N VAL A 86 -7.96 1.60 -0.57
CA VAL A 86 -9.22 2.23 -0.96
C VAL A 86 -9.25 3.63 -0.40
N ILE A 87 -9.55 4.63 -1.25
CA ILE A 87 -9.83 6.00 -0.86
C ILE A 87 -11.16 6.42 -1.46
N GLY A 88 -12.19 6.56 -0.63
CA GLY A 88 -13.54 6.86 -1.10
C GLY A 88 -14.05 5.80 -2.10
N ALA A 89 -14.27 6.21 -3.35
CA ALA A 89 -14.71 5.30 -4.43
C ALA A 89 -13.55 4.68 -5.24
N ASP A 90 -12.33 5.20 -5.12
CA ASP A 90 -11.18 4.78 -5.93
C ASP A 90 -10.32 3.73 -5.19
N ARG A 91 -9.66 2.85 -5.96
CA ARG A 91 -8.87 1.73 -5.41
C ARG A 91 -7.51 1.58 -6.13
N LEU A 92 -6.43 1.50 -5.36
CA LEU A 92 -5.09 1.14 -5.85
C LEU A 92 -4.77 -0.30 -5.47
N LYS A 93 -4.48 -1.13 -6.47
CA LYS A 93 -4.07 -2.52 -6.27
C LYS A 93 -2.68 -2.58 -5.63
N ILE A 94 -2.56 -3.33 -4.54
CA ILE A 94 -1.26 -3.71 -3.99
C ILE A 94 -0.70 -4.78 -4.91
N LYS A 95 0.34 -4.43 -5.70
CA LYS A 95 0.97 -5.38 -6.63
C LYS A 95 1.67 -6.48 -5.83
N THR A 96 1.04 -7.65 -5.81
CA THR A 96 1.60 -8.90 -5.30
C THR A 96 2.07 -9.71 -6.51
N GLU A 97 3.28 -9.45 -6.99
CA GLU A 97 3.93 -10.40 -7.89
C GLU A 97 4.37 -11.61 -7.05
N THR A 98 3.63 -12.71 -7.11
CA THR A 98 4.27 -14.01 -7.07
C THR A 98 4.76 -14.23 -8.49
N ALA A 99 6.06 -14.03 -8.71
CA ALA A 99 6.70 -14.38 -9.96
C ALA A 99 6.64 -15.91 -10.12
N GLU A 100 5.60 -16.39 -10.79
CA GLU A 100 5.64 -17.67 -11.50
C GLU A 100 5.19 -17.42 -12.93
N THR A 101 6.13 -16.98 -13.77
CA THR A 101 6.36 -17.62 -15.07
C THR A 101 7.80 -17.34 -15.48
N VAL A 102 8.64 -18.35 -15.30
CA VAL A 102 9.83 -18.53 -16.14
C VAL A 102 9.27 -18.92 -17.50
N GLU A 103 9.34 -18.03 -18.48
CA GLU A 103 9.21 -18.43 -19.89
C GLU A 103 10.62 -18.52 -20.49
N VAL A 104 10.83 -19.66 -21.15
CA VAL A 104 12.08 -20.25 -21.66
C VAL A 104 12.71 -19.42 -22.77
#